data_AF-A0A0F8ZR84-F1
#
_entry.id   AF-A0A0F8ZR84-F1
#
_cell.length_a   1.000
_cell.length_b   1.000
_cell.length_c   1.000
_cell.angle_alpha   90.00
_cell.angle_beta   90.00
_cell.angle_gamma   90.00
#
_symmetry.space_group_name_H-M   'P 1'
#
loop_
_entity.id
_entity.type
_entity.pdbx_description
1 polymer ?
#
loop_
_entity_poly.entity_id
_entity_poly.type
_entity_poly.pdbx_seq_one_letter_code
_entity_poly.pdbx_strand_id
1 'polypeptide(L)'
;MLYLAELLAARWPGLCHWQGLERITPRAALAALVTFVLALAGGPALIAWLTARFREPVKCDSAEIARLHRAKNATPTMGGIVIVGGLIAGLFVFGDWR
;
A
#
# COMPACT_ATOMS: atom_id res chain seq x y z
N MET A 1 -29.69 19.94 14.76
CA MET A 1 -28.76 19.36 13.78
C MET A 1 -28.56 20.28 12.57
N LEU A 2 -29.62 20.77 11.90
CA LEU A 2 -29.51 21.68 10.73
C LEU A 2 -28.90 23.07 11.04
N TYR A 3 -29.26 23.69 12.17
CA TYR A 3 -28.76 25.02 12.54
C TYR A 3 -27.25 25.08 12.82
N LEU A 4 -26.68 23.99 13.35
CA LEU A 4 -25.25 23.89 13.63
C LEU A 4 -24.44 23.73 12.33
N ALA A 5 -25.01 23.03 11.34
CA ALA A 5 -24.40 22.86 10.01
C ALA A 5 -24.36 24.19 9.24
N GLU A 6 -25.44 24.98 9.31
CA GLU A 6 -25.52 26.33 8.73
C GLU A 6 -24.47 27.28 9.35
N LEU A 7 -24.32 27.25 10.67
CA LEU A 7 -23.36 28.10 11.39
C LEU A 7 -21.90 27.74 11.05
N LEU A 8 -21.60 26.44 10.91
CA LEU A 8 -20.28 25.96 10.53
C LEU A 8 -19.93 26.35 9.07
N ALA A 9 -20.89 26.21 8.15
CA ALA A 9 -20.73 26.56 6.75
C ALA A 9 -20.49 28.07 6.55
N ALA A 10 -21.16 28.91 7.34
CA ALA A 10 -20.97 30.36 7.33
C ALA A 10 -19.61 30.79 7.92
N ARG A 11 -19.10 30.06 8.93
CA ARG A 11 -17.82 30.39 9.59
C ARG A 11 -16.59 29.88 8.83
N TRP A 12 -16.74 28.79 8.08
CA TRP A 12 -15.69 28.22 7.24
C TRP A 12 -16.24 27.87 5.84
N PRO A 13 -16.37 28.88 4.95
CA PRO A 13 -16.72 28.64 3.54
C PRO A 13 -15.69 27.72 2.83
N GLY A 14 -14.50 27.58 3.43
CA GLY A 14 -13.45 26.65 3.03
C GLY A 14 -13.70 25.16 3.35
N LEU A 15 -14.76 24.78 4.07
CA LEU A 15 -15.05 23.34 4.32
C LEU A 15 -15.94 22.73 3.25
N CYS A 16 -16.65 23.56 2.48
CA CYS A 16 -17.72 23.13 1.57
C CYS A 16 -17.32 23.13 0.08
N HIS A 17 -16.05 23.39 -0.27
CA HIS A 17 -15.59 23.32 -1.66
C HIS A 17 -15.08 21.91 -2.01
N TRP A 18 -16.02 20.96 -2.04
CA TRP A 18 -15.82 19.55 -2.42
C TRP A 18 -15.39 19.34 -3.89
N GLN A 19 -15.24 20.41 -4.69
CA GLN A 19 -14.85 20.35 -6.10
C GLN A 19 -13.48 19.66 -6.31
N GLY A 20 -12.59 19.72 -5.31
CA GLY A 20 -11.36 18.96 -5.29
C GLY A 20 -11.62 17.45 -5.18
N LEU A 21 -12.47 17.02 -4.25
CA LEU A 21 -12.81 15.60 -4.10
C LEU A 21 -13.48 15.03 -5.36
N GLU A 22 -14.43 15.73 -5.98
CA GLU A 22 -15.12 15.21 -7.17
C GLU A 22 -14.16 14.92 -8.34
N ARG A 23 -13.12 15.73 -8.55
CA ARG A 23 -12.14 15.50 -9.61
C ARG A 23 -11.05 14.51 -9.21
N ILE A 24 -10.71 14.44 -7.93
CA ILE A 24 -9.65 13.56 -7.41
C ILE A 24 -10.15 12.12 -7.24
N THR A 25 -11.40 11.92 -6.83
CA THR A 25 -11.95 10.60 -6.50
C THR A 25 -11.94 9.61 -7.67
N PRO A 26 -12.42 9.94 -8.89
CA PRO A 26 -12.43 8.97 -9.99
C PRO A 26 -11.02 8.60 -10.46
N ARG A 27 -10.10 9.58 -10.57
CA ARG A 27 -8.71 9.33 -10.94
C ARG A 27 -7.96 8.52 -9.88
N ALA A 28 -8.18 8.82 -8.60
CA ALA A 28 -7.58 8.08 -7.49
C ALA A 28 -8.11 6.64 -7.41
N ALA A 29 -9.41 6.42 -7.67
CA ALA A 29 -9.99 5.09 -7.72
C ALA A 29 -9.42 4.25 -8.87
N LEU A 30 -9.31 4.83 -10.07
CA LEU A 30 -8.68 4.19 -11.23
C LEU A 30 -7.19 3.90 -10.97
N ALA A 31 -6.46 4.85 -10.39
CA ALA A 31 -5.06 4.68 -10.00
C ALA A 31 -4.88 3.54 -9.01
N ALA A 32 -5.72 3.48 -7.97
CA ALA A 32 -5.69 2.41 -6.97
C ALA A 32 -6.00 1.05 -7.60
N LEU A 33 -7.00 0.97 -8.46
CA LEU A 33 -7.37 -0.28 -9.16
C LEU A 33 -6.24 -0.78 -10.06
N VAL A 34 -5.67 0.09 -10.91
CA VAL A 34 -4.59 -0.31 -11.82
C VAL A 34 -3.33 -0.67 -11.02
N THR A 35 -2.98 0.10 -10.00
CA THR A 35 -1.83 -0.21 -9.12
C THR A 35 -2.04 -1.55 -8.41
N PHE A 36 -3.25 -1.85 -7.96
CA PHE A 36 -3.58 -3.13 -7.33
C PHE A 36 -3.41 -4.29 -8.32
N VAL A 37 -3.93 -4.18 -9.54
CA VAL A 37 -3.79 -5.21 -10.59
C VAL A 37 -2.31 -5.42 -10.94
N LEU A 38 -1.54 -4.35 -11.10
CA LEU A 38 -0.10 -4.41 -11.34
C LEU A 38 0.66 -5.04 -10.17
N ALA A 39 0.26 -4.74 -8.93
CA ALA A 39 0.86 -5.34 -7.75
C ALA A 39 0.56 -6.85 -7.65
N LEU A 40 -0.65 -7.29 -8.02
CA LEU A 40 -0.99 -8.72 -8.08
C LEU A 40 -0.20 -9.43 -9.18
N ALA A 41 -0.09 -8.83 -10.37
CA ALA A 41 0.62 -9.42 -11.49
C ALA A 41 2.14 -9.44 -11.28
N GLY A 42 2.73 -8.37 -10.73
CA GLY A 42 4.16 -8.24 -10.46
C GLY A 42 4.61 -8.85 -9.12
N GLY A 43 3.66 -9.13 -8.22
CA GLY A 43 3.91 -9.67 -6.89
C GLY A 43 4.75 -10.95 -6.87
N PRO A 44 4.43 -11.98 -7.66
CA PRO A 44 5.20 -13.22 -7.71
C PRO A 44 6.67 -13.00 -8.11
N ALA A 45 6.92 -12.13 -9.10
CA ALA A 45 8.27 -11.80 -9.55
C ALA A 45 9.06 -11.04 -8.46
N LEU A 46 8.42 -10.10 -7.77
CA LEU A 46 9.03 -9.36 -6.67
C LEU A 46 9.33 -10.24 -5.46
N ILE A 47 8.41 -11.15 -5.11
CA ILE A 47 8.61 -12.13 -4.01
C ILE A 47 9.74 -13.10 -4.37
N ALA A 48 9.82 -13.56 -5.62
CA ALA A 48 10.91 -14.41 -6.08
C ALA A 48 12.26 -13.68 -5.98
N TRP A 49 12.31 -12.42 -6.40
CA TRP A 49 13.50 -11.58 -6.29
C TRP A 49 13.93 -11.35 -4.83
N LEU A 50 12.99 -11.03 -3.94
CA LEU A 50 13.26 -10.90 -2.51
C LEU A 50 13.76 -12.21 -1.89
N THR A 51 13.17 -13.33 -2.28
CA THR A 51 13.57 -14.67 -1.82
C THR A 51 15.00 -15.02 -2.26
N ALA A 52 15.43 -14.55 -3.43
CA ALA A 52 16.80 -14.76 -3.90
C ALA A 52 17.83 -13.88 -3.15
N ARG A 53 17.44 -12.67 -2.73
CA ARG A 53 18.37 -11.67 -2.20
C ARG A 53 18.40 -11.53 -0.68
N PHE A 54 17.26 -11.71 -0.01
CA PHE A 54 17.04 -11.42 1.42
C PHE A 54 16.37 -12.60 2.14
N ARG A 55 17.06 -13.76 2.14
CA ARG A 55 16.68 -14.91 2.96
C ARG A 55 17.38 -14.84 4.30
N GLU A 56 16.60 -14.82 5.37
CA GLU A 56 17.12 -14.92 6.72
C GLU A 56 16.86 -16.33 7.25
N PRO A 57 17.90 -17.05 7.71
CA PRO A 57 17.72 -18.38 8.28
C PRO A 57 16.97 -18.29 9.61
N VAL A 58 16.01 -19.18 9.84
CA VAL A 58 15.31 -19.24 11.12
C VAL A 58 16.29 -19.76 12.18
N LYS A 59 16.78 -18.85 13.03
CA LYS A 59 17.52 -19.22 14.25
C LYS A 59 16.51 -19.74 15.27
N CYS A 60 16.63 -21.01 15.63
CA CYS A 60 15.88 -21.63 16.73
C CYS A 60 16.86 -22.34 17.68
N ASP A 61 16.69 -22.13 18.98
CA ASP A 61 17.52 -22.74 20.03
C ASP A 61 17.14 -24.20 20.35
N SER A 62 16.01 -24.68 19.82
CA SER A 62 15.52 -26.06 20.04
C SER A 62 15.25 -26.76 18.70
N ALA A 63 15.73 -28.01 18.60
CA ALA A 63 15.57 -28.86 17.42
C ALA A 63 14.09 -29.18 17.11
N GLU A 64 13.24 -29.22 18.14
CA GLU A 64 11.81 -29.48 17.99
C GLU A 64 11.10 -28.27 17.36
N ILE A 65 11.39 -27.06 17.82
CA ILE A 65 10.83 -25.82 17.28
C ILE A 65 11.34 -25.55 15.86
N ALA A 66 12.60 -25.88 15.58
CA ALA A 66 13.14 -25.84 14.22
C ALA A 66 12.38 -26.78 13.27
N ARG A 67 11.97 -27.96 13.75
CA ARG A 67 11.19 -28.93 12.95
C ARG A 67 9.80 -28.41 12.61
N LEU A 68 9.12 -27.78 13.57
CA LEU A 68 7.81 -27.14 13.38
C LEU A 68 7.89 -25.93 12.44
N HIS A 69 8.96 -25.14 12.51
CA HIS A 69 9.13 -23.94 11.69
C HIS A 69 9.81 -24.19 10.33
N ARG A 70 10.07 -25.45 9.95
CA ARG A 70 10.67 -25.77 8.64
C ARG A 70 9.90 -25.19 7.45
N ALA A 71 8.57 -25.10 7.53
CA ALA A 71 7.75 -24.49 6.47
C ALA A 71 7.97 -22.97 6.33
N LYS A 72 8.44 -22.29 7.38
CA LYS A 72 8.69 -20.84 7.40
C LYS A 72 10.15 -20.48 7.14
N ASN A 73 11.04 -21.45 6.96
CA ASN A 73 12.48 -21.25 6.79
C ASN A 73 12.89 -20.52 5.49
N ALA A 74 11.92 -20.15 4.64
CA ALA A 74 12.16 -19.58 3.33
C ALA A 74 11.34 -18.31 3.05
N THR A 75 10.60 -17.78 4.02
CA THR A 75 9.84 -16.55 3.81
C THR A 75 10.80 -15.36 3.74
N PRO A 76 10.82 -14.59 2.63
CA PRO A 76 11.66 -13.43 2.53
C PRO A 76 11.29 -12.39 3.59
N THR A 77 12.29 -11.85 4.26
CA THR A 77 12.18 -10.66 5.09
C THR A 77 12.25 -9.44 4.16
N MET A 78 11.75 -8.27 4.58
CA MET A 78 11.67 -7.03 3.77
C MET A 78 10.45 -6.88 2.83
N GLY A 79 9.29 -7.43 3.19
CA GLY A 79 8.03 -7.14 2.49
C GLY A 79 7.68 -5.64 2.39
N GLY A 80 8.18 -4.82 3.32
CA GLY A 80 8.03 -3.36 3.28
C GLY A 80 8.60 -2.70 2.01
N ILE A 81 9.65 -3.27 1.41
CA ILE A 81 10.19 -2.77 0.12
C ILE A 81 9.15 -2.89 -0.98
N VAL A 82 8.36 -3.96 -0.98
CA VAL A 82 7.26 -4.15 -1.94
C VAL A 82 6.20 -3.06 -1.78
N ILE A 83 5.85 -2.75 -0.52
CA ILE A 83 4.83 -1.74 -0.21
C ILE A 83 5.31 -0.34 -0.60
N VAL A 84 6.49 0.06 -0.14
CA VAL A 84 7.05 1.39 -0.42
C VAL A 84 7.37 1.56 -1.90
N GLY A 85 7.97 0.54 -2.53
CA GLY A 85 8.25 0.54 -3.97
C GLY A 85 6.98 0.63 -4.81
N GLY A 86 5.94 -0.13 -4.45
CA GLY A 86 4.64 -0.07 -5.12
C GLY A 86 3.95 1.29 -4.94
N LEU A 87 4.05 1.89 -3.76
CA LEU A 87 3.51 3.22 -3.49
C LEU A 87 4.19 4.29 -4.33
N ILE A 88 5.54 4.30 -4.37
CA ILE A 88 6.32 5.25 -5.17
C ILE A 88 6.01 5.05 -6.66
N ALA A 89 5.96 3.80 -7.14
CA ALA A 89 5.62 3.50 -8.52
C ALA A 89 4.21 3.97 -8.88
N GLY A 90 3.22 3.73 -8.02
CA GLY A 90 1.85 4.21 -8.19
C GLY A 90 1.76 5.74 -8.23
N LEU A 91 2.52 6.43 -7.36
CA LEU A 91 2.63 7.89 -7.38
C LEU A 91 3.29 8.40 -8.67
N PHE A 92 4.32 7.73 -9.18
CA PHE A 92 4.92 8.05 -10.49
C PHE A 92 3.96 7.90 -11.65
N VAL A 93 3.20 6.82 -11.69
CA VAL A 93 2.29 6.54 -12.81
C VAL A 93 1.03 7.41 -12.77
N PHE A 94 0.48 7.67 -11.59
CA PHE A 94 -0.81 8.36 -11.42
C PHE A 94 -0.73 9.72 -10.75
N GLY A 95 0.47 10.18 -10.40
CA GLY A 95 0.74 11.51 -9.88
C GLY A 95 0.37 12.56 -10.92
N ASP A 96 -0.27 13.61 -10.45
CA ASP A 96 -0.45 14.82 -11.24
C ASP A 96 0.87 15.61 -11.14
N TRP A 97 1.74 15.46 -12.14
CA TRP A 97 3.09 16.07 -12.18
C TRP A 97 3.07 17.52 -12.71
N ARG A 98 1.93 18.19 -12.59
CA ARG A 98 1.69 19.55 -13.10
C ARG A 98 1.85 20.60 -12.01
#